data_AF-M9RVH9-F1
#
_entry.id   AF-M9RVH9-F1
#
_cell.length_a   1.000
_cell.length_b   1.000
_cell.length_c   1.000
_cell.angle_alpha   90.00
_cell.angle_beta   90.00
_cell.angle_gamma   90.00
#
_symmetry.space_group_name_H-M   'P 1'
#
loop_
_entity.id
_entity.type
_entity.pdbx_description
1 polymer ?
#
loop_
_entity_poly.entity_id
_entity_poly.type
_entity_poly.pdbx_seq_one_letter_code
_entity_poly.pdbx_strand_id
1 'polypeptide(L)'
;MRLKFLGTQLSSDGGLLVMRELDDVLGLSNLASGALNNNRRGKKTVHRLGGIFRQSVYGLLAGYEDVNDADRLALDPVMRQVVGGRAVEVQAASASQMGRFETET
;
A
#
# COMPACT_ATOMS: atom_id res chain seq x y z
N MET A 1 -1.06 3.05 34.00
CA MET A 1 0.06 3.31 33.08
C MET A 1 -0.51 3.86 31.77
N ARG A 2 0.02 4.97 31.25
CA ARG A 2 -0.40 5.55 29.96
C ARG A 2 0.60 5.09 28.89
N LEU A 3 0.18 4.19 28.01
CA LEU A 3 0.91 3.86 26.79
C LEU A 3 0.83 5.08 25.85
N LYS A 4 1.95 5.77 25.63
CA LYS A 4 2.06 6.77 24.56
C LYS A 4 2.28 6.00 23.26
N PHE A 5 1.22 5.89 22.45
CA PHE A 5 1.31 5.31 21.12
C PHE A 5 2.00 6.32 20.19
N LEU A 6 3.29 6.13 19.96
CA LEU A 6 4.04 6.86 18.93
C LEU A 6 3.68 6.24 17.57
N GLY A 7 2.48 6.54 17.08
CA GLY A 7 1.85 5.89 15.92
C GLY A 7 2.60 6.01 14.58
N THR A 8 3.76 6.66 14.56
CA THR A 8 4.64 6.75 13.38
C THR A 8 5.76 5.70 13.38
N GLN A 9 6.03 5.05 14.51
CA GLN A 9 7.06 4.01 14.64
C GLN A 9 6.49 2.62 14.95
N LEU A 10 5.25 2.52 15.44
CA LEU A 10 4.62 1.26 15.81
C LEU A 10 3.31 1.08 15.05
N SER A 11 3.11 -0.11 14.48
CA SER A 11 1.91 -0.50 13.75
C SER A 11 1.18 -1.63 14.47
N SER A 12 -0.14 -1.59 14.47
CA SER A 12 -1.01 -2.71 14.90
C SER A 12 -1.11 -3.80 13.84
N ASP A 13 -0.73 -3.52 12.61
CA ASP A 13 -1.11 -4.33 11.44
C ASP A 13 0.00 -5.30 11.04
N GLY A 14 0.89 -5.65 11.97
CA GLY A 14 2.07 -6.49 11.70
C GLY A 14 1.76 -7.83 11.04
N GLY A 15 0.54 -8.36 11.21
CA GLY A 15 0.05 -9.56 10.52
C GLY A 15 0.04 -9.43 8.99
N LEU A 16 -0.08 -8.22 8.45
CA LEU A 16 -0.04 -7.96 7.01
C LEU A 16 1.30 -8.35 6.38
N LEU A 17 2.41 -8.39 7.14
CA LEU A 17 3.70 -8.82 6.62
C LEU A 17 3.71 -10.30 6.22
N VAL A 18 2.97 -11.14 6.96
CA VAL A 18 2.82 -12.56 6.61
C VAL A 18 2.01 -12.71 5.32
N MET A 19 0.95 -11.92 5.18
CA MET A 19 0.15 -11.88 3.95
C MET A 19 0.96 -11.40 2.75
N ARG A 20 1.84 -10.41 2.98
CA ARG A 20 2.78 -9.90 1.97
C ARG A 20 3.76 -10.97 1.51
N GLU A 21 4.35 -11.71 2.44
CA GLU A 21 5.25 -12.81 2.08
C GLU A 21 4.52 -13.87 1.25
N LEU A 22 3.30 -14.23 1.63
CA LEU A 22 2.46 -15.16 0.86
C LEU A 22 2.16 -14.63 -0.55
N ASP A 23 1.77 -13.36 -0.66
CA ASP A 23 1.53 -12.69 -1.95
C ASP A 23 2.79 -12.65 -2.81
N ASP A 24 3.97 -12.37 -2.23
CA ASP A 24 5.23 -12.35 -2.96
C ASP A 24 5.64 -13.75 -3.44
N VAL A 25 5.39 -14.81 -2.66
CA VAL A 25 5.58 -16.22 -3.07
C VAL A 25 4.64 -16.62 -4.21
N LEU A 26 3.39 -16.21 -4.15
CA LEU A 26 2.37 -16.54 -5.16
C LEU A 26 2.40 -15.60 -6.38
N GLY A 27 3.03 -14.44 -6.25
CA GLY A 27 3.12 -13.41 -7.28
C GLY A 27 1.79 -12.72 -7.62
N LEU A 28 0.79 -12.71 -6.73
CA LEU A 28 -0.57 -12.25 -7.05
C LEU A 28 -0.59 -10.75 -7.39
N SER A 29 0.02 -9.92 -6.54
CA SER A 29 0.12 -8.49 -6.76
C SER A 29 0.90 -8.14 -8.03
N ASN A 30 1.91 -8.94 -8.39
CA ASN A 30 2.69 -8.73 -9.62
C ASN A 30 1.85 -9.05 -10.86
N LEU A 31 1.08 -10.13 -10.81
CA LEU A 31 0.14 -10.51 -11.86
C LEU A 31 -0.95 -9.44 -12.05
N ALA A 32 -1.56 -8.99 -10.97
CA ALA A 32 -2.56 -7.92 -10.99
C ALA A 32 -1.97 -6.59 -11.50
N SER A 33 -0.78 -6.21 -11.03
CA SER A 33 -0.08 -5.00 -11.48
C SER A 33 0.24 -5.02 -12.98
N GLY A 34 0.55 -6.20 -13.54
CA GLY A 34 0.75 -6.36 -14.98
C GLY A 34 -0.53 -6.15 -15.80
N ALA A 35 -1.69 -6.50 -15.23
CA ALA A 35 -3.00 -6.27 -15.82
C ALA A 35 -3.46 -4.81 -15.71
N LEU A 36 -3.05 -4.09 -14.66
CA LEU A 36 -3.32 -2.65 -14.43
C LEU A 36 -2.54 -1.72 -15.38
N ASN A 37 -2.09 -2.22 -16.54
CA ASN A 37 -1.32 -1.45 -17.51
C ASN A 37 -2.15 -0.30 -18.08
N ASN A 38 -2.01 0.86 -17.43
CA ASN A 38 -2.52 2.12 -17.92
C ASN A 38 -1.82 2.44 -19.25
N ASN A 39 -2.59 2.83 -20.27
CA ASN A 39 -2.19 2.92 -21.69
C ASN A 39 -1.11 4.00 -21.98
N ARG A 40 -0.45 4.52 -20.93
CA ARG A 40 0.50 5.63 -20.98
C ARG A 40 1.77 5.28 -20.17
N ARG A 41 2.86 5.07 -20.92
CA ARG A 41 4.27 5.26 -20.54
C ARG A 41 4.88 4.34 -19.44
N GLY A 42 5.73 3.42 -19.89
CA GLY A 42 7.03 3.06 -19.28
C GLY A 42 7.05 2.30 -17.95
N LYS A 43 8.11 1.51 -17.72
CA LYS A 43 8.30 0.64 -16.54
C LYS A 43 8.15 1.35 -15.18
N LYS A 44 8.48 2.64 -15.08
CA LYS A 44 8.39 3.41 -13.81
C LYS A 44 6.95 3.61 -13.34
N THR A 45 5.99 3.68 -14.25
CA THR A 45 4.57 3.87 -13.92
C THR A 45 3.95 2.59 -13.39
N VAL A 46 4.32 1.44 -13.96
CA VAL A 46 3.83 0.11 -13.53
C VAL A 46 4.23 -0.18 -12.08
N HIS A 47 5.48 0.08 -11.69
CA HIS A 47 5.90 -0.08 -10.30
C HIS A 47 5.19 0.88 -9.34
N ARG A 48 4.87 2.10 -9.80
CA ARG A 48 4.09 3.06 -9.01
C ARG A 48 2.65 2.58 -8.82
N LEU A 49 2.00 2.08 -9.87
CA LEU A 49 0.64 1.56 -9.80
C LEU A 49 0.55 0.29 -8.95
N GLY A 50 1.54 -0.61 -9.06
CA GLY A 50 1.58 -1.81 -8.22
C GLY A 50 1.69 -1.50 -6.72
N GLY A 51 2.43 -0.45 -6.35
CA GLY A 51 2.48 0.01 -4.97
C GLY A 51 1.14 0.56 -4.46
N ILE A 52 0.44 1.36 -5.27
CA ILE A 52 -0.88 1.91 -4.93
C ILE A 52 -1.92 0.78 -4.86
N PHE A 53 -1.86 -0.19 -5.76
CA PHE A 53 -2.72 -1.38 -5.74
C PHE A 53 -2.52 -2.21 -4.46
N ARG A 54 -1.27 -2.50 -4.09
CA ARG A 54 -0.95 -3.19 -2.82
C ARG A 54 -1.50 -2.41 -1.63
N GLN A 55 -1.35 -1.09 -1.61
CA GLN A 55 -1.92 -0.30 -0.53
C GLN A 55 -3.45 -0.42 -0.44
N SER A 56 -4.15 -0.41 -1.57
CA SER A 56 -5.61 -0.59 -1.61
C SER A 56 -6.03 -1.96 -1.06
N VAL A 57 -5.43 -3.04 -1.58
CA VAL A 57 -5.77 -4.41 -1.17
C VAL A 57 -5.48 -4.63 0.32
N TYR A 58 -4.34 -4.18 0.80
CA TYR A 58 -3.94 -4.41 2.19
C TYR A 58 -4.63 -3.47 3.17
N GLY A 59 -5.05 -2.28 2.73
CA GLY A 59 -5.97 -1.42 3.47
C GLY A 59 -7.27 -2.16 3.76
N LEU A 60 -7.90 -2.73 2.72
CA LEU A 60 -9.10 -3.54 2.85
C LEU A 60 -8.91 -4.77 3.75
N LEU A 61 -7.79 -5.49 3.60
CA LEU A 61 -7.48 -6.63 4.47
C LEU A 61 -7.32 -6.25 5.95
N ALA A 62 -6.87 -5.02 6.23
CA ALA A 62 -6.75 -4.49 7.58
C ALA A 62 -8.02 -3.79 8.10
N GLY A 63 -9.07 -3.70 7.27
CA GLY A 63 -10.33 -3.05 7.63
C GLY A 63 -10.36 -1.54 7.44
N TYR A 64 -9.44 -0.98 6.64
CA TYR A 64 -9.43 0.42 6.21
C TYR A 64 -10.07 0.53 4.83
N GLU A 65 -11.37 0.84 4.81
CA GLU A 65 -12.16 0.97 3.59
C GLU A 65 -12.12 2.38 3.01
N ASP A 66 -11.86 3.39 3.85
CA ASP A 66 -11.93 4.78 3.46
C ASP A 66 -10.61 5.30 2.89
N VAL A 67 -10.71 6.04 1.78
CA VAL A 67 -9.57 6.73 1.16
C VAL A 67 -8.90 7.74 2.12
N ASN A 68 -9.63 8.27 3.09
CA ASN A 68 -9.08 9.23 4.06
C ASN A 68 -8.05 8.58 5.02
N ASP A 69 -8.11 7.27 5.24
CA ASP A 69 -7.15 6.53 6.08
C ASP A 69 -5.78 6.44 5.41
N ALA A 70 -5.74 6.60 4.08
CA ALA A 70 -4.52 6.47 3.30
C ALA A 70 -3.42 7.47 3.72
N ASP A 71 -3.76 8.68 4.18
CA ASP A 71 -2.74 9.62 4.66
C ASP A 71 -2.06 9.13 5.95
N ARG A 72 -2.82 8.47 6.84
CA ARG A 72 -2.27 7.83 8.03
C ARG A 72 -1.47 6.58 7.65
N LEU A 73 -2.05 5.73 6.81
CA LEU A 73 -1.42 4.49 6.36
C LEU A 73 -0.16 4.74 5.52
N ALA A 74 -0.06 5.88 4.83
CA ALA A 74 1.13 6.25 4.07
C ALA A 74 2.39 6.32 4.95
N LEU A 75 2.23 6.65 6.23
CA LEU A 75 3.30 6.77 7.20
C LEU A 75 3.45 5.52 8.08
N ASP A 76 2.48 4.61 8.04
CA ASP A 76 2.52 3.38 8.83
C ASP A 76 3.73 2.51 8.38
N PRO A 77 4.58 2.05 9.31
CA PRO A 77 5.78 1.29 8.96
C PRO A 77 5.47 -0.06 8.32
N VAL A 78 4.37 -0.72 8.67
CA VAL A 78 3.96 -1.99 8.05
C VAL A 78 3.41 -1.74 6.66
N MET A 79 2.54 -0.74 6.48
CA MET A 79 2.01 -0.41 5.16
C MET A 79 3.13 0.00 4.18
N ARG A 80 4.12 0.79 4.64
CA ARG A 80 5.30 1.13 3.83
C ARG A 80 6.11 -0.09 3.42
N GLN A 81 6.21 -1.09 4.30
CA GLN A 81 6.79 -2.38 3.94
C GLN A 81 5.94 -3.08 2.89
N VAL A 82 4.65 -3.31 3.14
CA VAL A 82 3.70 -3.95 2.22
C VAL A 82 3.79 -3.38 0.80
N VAL A 83 3.80 -2.05 0.68
CA VAL A 83 3.92 -1.35 -0.61
C VAL A 83 5.30 -1.53 -1.24
N GLY A 84 6.35 -1.51 -0.44
CA GLY A 84 7.72 -1.79 -0.87
C GLY A 84 8.36 -0.68 -1.71
N GLY A 85 9.53 -0.97 -2.28
CA GLY A 85 10.28 -0.01 -3.09
C GLY A 85 10.60 1.28 -2.33
N ARG A 86 10.35 2.44 -2.94
CA ARG A 86 10.64 3.75 -2.31
C ARG A 86 9.72 4.07 -1.12
N ALA A 87 8.59 3.37 -0.97
CA ALA A 87 7.67 3.62 0.14
C ALA A 87 8.28 3.25 1.48
N VAL A 88 9.18 2.26 1.51
CA VAL A 88 9.91 1.82 2.71
C VAL A 88 10.67 2.98 3.35
N GLU A 89 11.29 3.83 2.53
CA GLU A 89 12.13 4.94 2.99
C GLU A 89 11.35 6.26 3.13
N VAL A 90 10.39 6.50 2.23
CA VAL A 90 9.70 7.78 2.12
C VAL A 90 8.30 7.69 2.74
N GLN A 91 7.33 7.23 1.96
CA GLN A 91 5.94 7.01 2.37
C GLN A 91 5.19 6.25 1.27
N ALA A 92 4.07 5.63 1.63
CA ALA A 92 3.14 5.08 0.66
C ALA A 92 2.27 6.18 0.01
N ALA A 93 1.23 5.81 -0.71
CA ALA A 93 0.35 6.74 -1.42
C ALA A 93 -0.56 7.51 -0.44
N SER A 94 -0.70 8.81 -0.68
CA SER A 94 -1.66 9.67 0.03
C SER A 94 -3.11 9.36 -0.35
N ALA A 95 -4.06 9.90 0.41
CA ALA A 95 -5.49 9.87 0.10
C ALA A 95 -5.79 10.41 -1.31
N SER A 96 -5.13 11.49 -1.72
CA SER A 96 -5.30 12.04 -3.07
C SER A 96 -4.78 11.13 -4.19
N GLN A 97 -3.74 10.33 -3.92
CA GLN A 97 -3.21 9.36 -4.88
C GLN A 97 -4.08 8.10 -4.95
N MET A 98 -4.58 7.63 -3.79
CA MET A 98 -5.54 6.53 -3.69
C MET A 98 -6.86 6.88 -4.39
N GLY A 99 -7.42 8.06 -4.10
CA GLY A 99 -8.68 8.49 -4.72
C GLY A 99 -8.60 8.57 -6.25
N ARG A 100 -7.47 9.05 -6.81
CA ARG A 100 -7.27 9.02 -8.28
C ARG A 100 -7.19 7.59 -8.82
N PHE A 101 -6.52 6.70 -8.11
CA PHE A 101 -6.40 5.31 -8.52
C PHE A 101 -7.74 4.57 -8.51
N GLU A 102 -8.60 4.84 -7.53
CA GLU A 102 -9.90 4.17 -7.40
C GLU A 102 -11.00 4.74 -8.32
N THR A 103 -10.87 5.99 -8.77
CA THR A 103 -11.89 6.67 -9.58
C THR A 103 -11.57 6.73 -11.08
N GLU A 104 -10.31 6.50 -11.48
CA GLU A 104 -9.91 6.40 -12.89
C GLU A 104 -10.10 4.96 -13.42
N THR A 105 -11.35 4.55 -13.65
CA THR A 105 -11.71 3.39 -14.51
C THR A 105 -11.86 3.79 -15.98
#